data_AF-A0A7V2NRH9-F1
#
_entry.id   AF-A0A7V2NRH9-F1
#
_cell.length_a   1.000
_cell.length_b   1.000
_cell.length_c   1.000
_cell.angle_alpha   90.00
_cell.angle_beta   90.00
_cell.angle_gamma   90.00
#
_symmetry.space_group_name_H-M   'P 1'
#
loop_
_entity.id
_entity.type
_entity.pdbx_description
1 polymer ?
#
loop_
_entity_poly.entity_id
_entity_poly.type
_entity_poly.pdbx_seq_one_letter_code
_entity_poly.pdbx_strand_id
1 'polypeptide(L)'
;MNNSYLEILPEIKQALTHGKPVVALESTIISHGMPYPENIKTAKELDGIVRENGAVPATIAILNGKMKVGLSDSDLEFLATSK
;
A
#
# COMPACT_ATOMS: atom_id res chain seq x y z
N MET A 1 2.45 22.54 1.85
CA MET A 1 3.69 21.89 2.29
C MET A 1 4.20 21.03 1.15
N ASN A 2 5.35 21.35 0.55
CA ASN A 2 6.01 20.43 -0.38
C ASN A 2 6.71 19.37 0.48
N ASN A 3 6.05 18.24 0.69
CA ASN A 3 6.66 17.16 1.45
C ASN A 3 7.43 16.27 0.49
N SER A 4 8.67 16.66 0.20
CA SER A 4 9.56 16.00 -0.76
C SER A 4 9.75 14.51 -0.48
N TYR A 5 9.40 14.03 0.72
CA TYR A 5 9.56 12.65 1.15
C TYR A 5 8.27 11.85 1.15
N LEU A 6 7.12 12.45 0.84
CA LEU A 6 5.81 11.79 0.88
C LEU A 6 5.20 11.70 -0.52
N GLU A 7 4.93 10.48 -0.95
CA GLU A 7 4.23 10.16 -2.18
C GLU A 7 2.91 9.47 -1.84
N ILE A 8 1.80 10.01 -2.32
CA ILE A 8 0.46 9.44 -2.09
C ILE A 8 -0.09 9.06 -3.46
N LEU A 9 -0.53 7.81 -3.62
CA LEU A 9 -1.15 7.38 -4.88
C LEU A 9 -2.38 8.24 -5.20
N PRO A 10 -2.64 8.54 -6.49
CA PRO A 10 -3.76 9.39 -6.89
C PRO A 10 -5.11 8.95 -6.34
N GLU A 11 -5.38 7.64 -6.30
CA GLU A 11 -6.64 7.09 -5.78
C GLU A 11 -6.88 7.48 -4.31
N ILE A 12 -5.85 7.35 -3.47
CA ILE A 12 -5.94 7.65 -2.04
C ILE A 12 -6.06 9.16 -1.82
N LYS A 13 -5.30 9.96 -2.58
CA LYS A 13 -5.42 11.42 -2.53
C LYS A 13 -6.83 11.89 -2.90
N GLN A 14 -7.43 11.28 -3.91
CA GLN A 14 -8.82 11.54 -4.29
C GLN A 14 -9.79 11.08 -3.20
N ALA A 15 -9.63 9.89 -2.64
CA ALA A 15 -10.47 9.37 -1.56
C ALA A 15 -10.50 10.34 -0.38
N LEU A 16 -9.33 10.78 0.09
CA LEU A 16 -9.19 11.76 1.18
C LEU A 16 -9.85 13.10 0.84
N THR A 17 -9.65 13.61 -0.38
CA THR A 17 -10.24 14.90 -0.80
C THR A 17 -11.77 14.86 -0.83
N HIS A 18 -12.36 13.71 -1.18
CA HIS A 18 -13.81 13.53 -1.26
C HIS A 18 -14.42 12.97 0.03
N GLY A 19 -13.66 12.85 1.12
CA GLY A 19 -14.16 12.29 2.38
C GLY A 19 -14.55 10.81 2.31
N LYS A 20 -13.99 10.05 1.36
CA LYS A 20 -14.17 8.59 1.30
C LYS A 20 -13.30 7.91 2.37
N PRO A 21 -13.77 6.82 2.98
CA PRO A 21 -12.99 6.09 3.97
C PRO A 21 -11.73 5.48 3.35
N VAL A 22 -10.61 5.60 4.07
CA VAL A 22 -9.31 5.04 3.68
C VAL A 22 -8.82 4.16 4.82
N VAL A 23 -8.34 2.96 4.50
CA VAL A 23 -7.76 2.02 5.46
C VAL A 23 -6.27 1.88 5.19
N ALA A 24 -5.44 2.26 6.16
CA ALA A 24 -4.00 2.06 6.07
C ALA A 24 -3.65 0.59 6.35
N LEU A 25 -2.73 0.01 5.58
CA LEU A 25 -2.20 -1.34 5.75
C LEU A 25 -0.66 -1.28 5.88
N GLU A 26 -0.06 -2.17 6.66
CA GLU A 26 1.41 -2.22 6.83
C GLU A 26 2.12 -3.04 5.73
N SER A 27 3.38 -2.69 5.43
CA SER A 27 4.22 -3.43 4.48
C SER A 27 5.08 -4.54 5.10
N THR A 28 5.16 -4.64 6.43
CA THR A 28 6.03 -5.60 7.12
C THR A 28 5.61 -7.04 6.86
N ILE A 29 4.31 -7.32 6.88
CA ILE A 29 3.76 -8.63 6.52
C ILE A 29 4.19 -9.11 5.12
N ILE A 30 4.37 -8.16 4.17
CA ILE A 30 4.72 -8.44 2.78
C ILE A 30 6.21 -8.80 2.64
N SER A 31 7.06 -8.09 3.37
CA SER A 31 8.53 -8.22 3.26
C SER A 31 9.11 -9.34 4.14
N HIS A 32 8.57 -9.51 5.35
CA HIS A 32 9.17 -10.40 6.37
C HIS A 32 8.17 -11.38 7.00
N GLY A 33 6.86 -11.17 6.81
CA GLY A 33 5.83 -11.95 7.49
C GLY A 33 5.43 -13.25 6.79
N MET A 34 5.60 -13.34 5.47
CA MET A 34 5.19 -14.48 4.65
C MET A 34 6.20 -14.74 3.52
N PRO A 35 6.37 -16.00 3.08
CA PRO A 35 7.23 -16.30 1.94
C PRO A 35 6.59 -15.84 0.63
N TYR A 36 7.41 -15.60 -0.39
CA TYR A 36 6.93 -15.42 -1.75
C TYR A 36 6.42 -16.75 -2.32
N PRO A 37 5.29 -16.79 -3.06
CA PRO A 37 4.44 -15.67 -3.50
C PRO A 37 3.24 -15.36 -2.57
N GLU A 38 3.17 -16.02 -1.41
CA GLU A 38 2.04 -15.90 -0.48
C GLU A 38 1.90 -14.48 0.06
N ASN A 39 3.03 -13.80 0.31
CA ASN A 39 3.06 -12.39 0.69
C ASN A 39 2.29 -11.45 -0.27
N ILE A 40 2.47 -11.59 -1.58
CA ILE A 40 1.74 -10.80 -2.59
C ILE A 40 0.26 -11.17 -2.59
N LYS A 41 -0.03 -12.48 -2.54
CA LYS A 41 -1.40 -12.96 -2.55
C LYS A 41 -2.18 -12.39 -1.36
N THR A 42 -1.62 -12.46 -0.16
CA THR A 42 -2.24 -11.92 1.05
C THR A 42 -2.38 -10.40 0.97
N ALA A 43 -1.39 -9.67 0.46
CA ALA A 43 -1.52 -8.22 0.28
C ALA A 43 -2.71 -7.85 -0.63
N LYS A 44 -2.87 -8.57 -1.75
CA LYS A 44 -3.98 -8.37 -2.70
C LYS A 44 -5.33 -8.78 -2.11
N GLU A 45 -5.38 -9.86 -1.33
CA GLU A 45 -6.59 -10.29 -0.63
C GLU A 45 -7.05 -9.24 0.40
N LEU A 46 -6.12 -8.69 1.18
CA LEU A 46 -6.42 -7.61 2.14
C LEU A 46 -6.93 -6.34 1.44
N ASP A 47 -6.29 -5.94 0.34
CA ASP A 47 -6.78 -4.82 -0.48
C ASP A 47 -8.21 -5.08 -0.99
N GLY A 48 -8.49 -6.30 -1.43
CA GLY A 48 -9.82 -6.74 -1.87
C GLY A 48 -10.86 -6.59 -0.76
N ILE A 49 -10.57 -7.12 0.44
CA ILE A 49 -11.46 -7.05 1.60
C ILE A 49 -11.79 -5.60 1.96
N VAL A 50 -10.80 -4.71 1.95
CA VAL A 50 -11.03 -3.27 2.22
C VAL A 50 -11.98 -2.65 1.19
N ARG A 51 -11.78 -2.96 -0.09
CA ARG A 51 -12.62 -2.45 -1.19
C ARG A 51 -14.04 -2.99 -1.12
N GLU A 52 -14.21 -4.28 -0.82
CA GLU A 52 -15.52 -4.92 -0.62
C GLU A 52 -16.33 -4.27 0.50
N ASN A 53 -15.65 -3.72 1.51
CA ASN A 53 -16.24 -2.97 2.62
C ASN A 53 -16.41 -1.46 2.33
N GLY A 54 -16.21 -1.03 1.07
CA GLY A 54 -16.49 0.33 0.63
C GLY A 54 -15.41 1.36 0.97
N ALA A 55 -14.21 0.92 1.35
CA ALA A 55 -13.07 1.79 1.65
C ALA A 55 -11.95 1.66 0.61
N VAL A 56 -11.04 2.63 0.60
CA VAL A 56 -9.84 2.61 -0.26
C VAL A 56 -8.64 2.10 0.55
N PRO A 57 -7.99 1.01 0.13
CA PRO A 57 -6.79 0.52 0.80
C PRO A 57 -5.59 1.43 0.52
N ALA A 58 -4.75 1.59 1.53
CA ALA A 58 -3.53 2.38 1.48
C ALA A 58 -2.40 1.62 2.18
N THR A 59 -1.79 0.65 1.48
CA THR A 59 -0.57 0.00 1.98
C THR A 59 0.56 1.00 2.02
N ILE A 60 1.23 1.12 3.17
CA ILE A 60 2.29 2.11 3.41
C ILE A 60 3.64 1.40 3.49
N ALA A 61 4.61 1.94 2.75
CA ALA A 61 6.00 1.47 2.79
C ALA A 61 6.98 2.64 2.66
N ILE A 62 8.24 2.40 3.01
CA ILE A 62 9.35 3.30 2.69
C ILE A 62 10.15 2.67 1.56
N LEU A 63 10.17 3.31 0.40
CA LEU A 63 10.88 2.84 -0.79
C LEU A 63 11.72 3.99 -1.37
N ASN A 64 12.99 3.72 -1.67
CA ASN A 64 13.91 4.69 -2.27
C ASN A 64 13.95 6.06 -1.55
N GLY A 65 13.88 6.04 -0.21
CA GLY A 65 13.88 7.25 0.63
C GLY A 65 12.57 8.04 0.62
N LYS A 66 11.48 7.48 0.09
CA LYS A 66 10.13 8.05 0.08
C LYS A 66 9.19 7.23 0.95
N MET A 67 8.40 7.92 1.76
CA MET A 67 7.19 7.35 2.37
C MET A 67 6.11 7.29 1.30
N LYS A 68 5.71 6.08 0.92
CA LYS A 68 4.66 5.85 -0.07
C LYS A 68 3.38 5.46 0.62
N VAL A 69 2.29 6.14 0.29
CA VAL A 69 0.92 5.85 0.76
C VAL A 69 0.16 5.29 -0.43
N GLY A 70 -0.06 3.98 -0.39
CA GLY A 70 -0.43 3.18 -1.56
C GLY A 70 0.80 2.74 -2.34
N LEU A 71 0.75 1.51 -2.86
CA LEU A 71 1.83 0.87 -3.61
C LEU A 71 1.36 0.53 -5.02
N SER A 72 2.23 0.71 -6.00
CA SER A 72 2.03 0.15 -7.34
C SER A 72 2.34 -1.35 -7.35
N ASP A 73 1.93 -2.05 -8.41
CA ASP A 73 2.28 -3.47 -8.57
C ASP A 73 3.79 -3.71 -8.55
N SER A 74 4.59 -2.78 -9.11
CA SER A 74 6.05 -2.90 -9.07
C SER A 74 6.64 -2.63 -7.68
N ASP A 75 6.05 -1.71 -6.91
CA ASP A 75 6.44 -1.50 -5.51
C ASP A 75 6.14 -2.75 -4.66
N LEU A 76 4.98 -3.38 -4.91
CA LEU A 76 4.54 -4.59 -4.23
C LEU A 76 5.45 -5.78 -4.56
N GLU A 77 5.75 -6.00 -5.84
CA GLU A 77 6.68 -7.05 -6.29
C GLU A 77 8.07 -6.84 -5.71
N PHE A 78 8.55 -5.58 -5.70
CA PHE A 78 9.84 -5.24 -5.10
C PHE A 78 9.89 -5.61 -3.62
N LEU A 79 8.88 -5.22 -2.83
CA LEU A 79 8.82 -5.56 -1.39
C LEU A 79 8.74 -7.06 -1.13
N ALA A 80 8.06 -7.80 -2.01
CA ALA A 80 7.83 -9.21 -1.84
C ALA A 80 9.04 -10.09 -2.20
N THR A 81 9.94 -9.58 -3.04
CA THR A 81 11.07 -10.33 -3.61
C THR A 81 12.43 -9.84 -3.12
N SER A 82 12.53 -8.58 -2.71
CA SER A 82 13.79 -7.99 -2.24
C SER A 82 14.06 -8.44 -0.80
N LYS A 83 15.14 -9.22 -0.62
CA LYS A 83 15.69 -9.60 0.68
C LYS A 83 17.05 -8.96 0.89
#